data_AF-A0A285G2D1-F1
#
_entry.id   AF-A0A285G2D1-F1
#
_cell.length_a   1.000
_cell.length_b   1.000
_cell.length_c   1.000
_cell.angle_alpha   90.00
_cell.angle_beta   90.00
_cell.angle_gamma   90.00
#
_symmetry.space_group_name_H-M   'P 1'
#
loop_
_entity.id
_entity.type
_entity.pdbx_description
1 polymer ?
#
loop_
_entity_poly.entity_id
_entity_poly.type
_entity_poly.pdbx_seq_one_letter_code
_entity_poly.pdbx_strand_id
1 'polypeptide(L)'
;MKKEIYTFKEELSKLIDQDNNKVWLNKKASKRIDYIFKVGQEQFTSSEVIGENDEFLLLGQNIDKKLKDKSAILFNDYFNSDKN
;
A
#
# COMPACT_ATOMS: atom_id res chain seq x y z
N MET A 1 -15.19 4.68 0.49
CA MET A 1 -14.36 3.47 0.25
C MET A 1 -13.90 3.21 -1.19
N LYS A 2 -14.76 2.80 -2.16
CA LYS A 2 -14.27 2.42 -3.52
C LYS A 2 -13.52 3.55 -4.24
N LYS A 3 -14.01 4.79 -4.08
CA LYS A 3 -13.38 6.00 -4.65
C LYS A 3 -12.01 6.27 -4.01
N GLU A 4 -11.90 6.18 -2.68
CA GLU A 4 -10.63 6.35 -1.95
C GLU A 4 -9.59 5.32 -2.37
N ILE A 5 -9.96 4.04 -2.48
CA ILE A 5 -9.04 2.98 -2.94
C ILE A 5 -8.52 3.27 -4.35
N TYR A 6 -9.38 3.76 -5.24
CA TYR A 6 -8.99 4.10 -6.61
C TYR A 6 -8.01 5.29 -6.62
N THR A 7 -8.34 6.37 -5.92
CA THR A 7 -7.47 7.57 -5.84
C THR A 7 -6.14 7.24 -5.15
N PHE A 8 -6.17 6.47 -4.05
CA PHE A 8 -4.98 5.98 -3.36
C PHE A 8 -4.08 5.16 -4.30
N LYS A 9 -4.66 4.26 -5.09
CA LYS A 9 -3.91 3.49 -6.11
C LYS A 9 -3.23 4.42 -7.11
N GLU A 10 -3.92 5.43 -7.62
CA GLU A 10 -3.34 6.36 -8.60
C GLU A 10 -2.20 7.20 -8.01
N GLU A 11 -2.37 7.72 -6.79
CA GLU A 11 -1.33 8.50 -6.12
C GLU A 11 -0.12 7.64 -5.74
N LEU A 12 -0.36 6.44 -5.23
CA LEU A 12 0.69 5.48 -4.95
C LEU A 12 1.42 5.06 -6.23
N SER A 13 0.71 4.89 -7.35
CA SER A 13 1.33 4.58 -8.65
C SER A 13 2.28 5.69 -9.13
N LYS A 14 2.01 6.96 -8.78
CA LYS A 14 2.91 8.08 -9.10
C LYS A 14 4.15 8.12 -8.20
N LEU A 15 4.06 7.55 -6.99
CA LEU A 15 5.19 7.45 -6.07
C LEU A 15 6.11 6.28 -6.42
N ILE A 16 5.53 5.15 -6.82
CA ILE A 16 6.25 3.94 -7.20
C ILE A 16 6.74 4.11 -8.64
N ASP A 17 7.87 4.79 -8.78
CA ASP A 17 8.54 4.97 -10.06
C ASP A 17 9.19 3.67 -10.53
N GLN A 18 9.19 3.46 -11.85
CA GLN A 18 9.50 2.19 -12.50
C GLN A 18 11.01 1.92 -12.51
N ASP A 19 11.51 1.20 -11.51
CA ASP A 19 12.16 -0.10 -11.70
C ASP A 19 12.46 -0.74 -10.35
N ASN A 20 12.21 -2.05 -10.26
CA ASN A 20 12.42 -2.93 -9.11
C ASN A 20 11.59 -2.69 -7.83
N ASN A 21 10.66 -1.74 -7.78
CA ASN A 21 9.74 -1.59 -6.64
C ASN A 21 8.40 -2.31 -6.89
N LYS A 22 7.80 -2.87 -5.84
CA LYS A 22 6.41 -3.40 -5.88
C LYS A 22 5.67 -3.05 -4.59
N VAL A 23 4.44 -2.57 -4.70
CA VAL A 23 3.53 -2.36 -3.56
C VAL A 23 2.19 -3.00 -3.86
N TRP A 24 1.51 -3.53 -2.84
CA TRP A 24 0.13 -3.96 -2.96
C TRP A 24 -0.67 -3.72 -1.68
N LEU A 25 -1.96 -3.54 -1.87
CA LEU A 25 -2.94 -3.33 -0.82
C LEU A 25 -3.82 -4.58 -0.69
N ASN A 26 -3.97 -5.05 0.54
CA ASN A 26 -4.89 -6.10 0.92
C ASN A 26 -5.92 -5.56 1.93
N LYS A 27 -7.14 -6.10 1.89
CA LYS A 27 -8.17 -5.87 2.90
C LYS A 27 -8.20 -7.05 3.88
N LYS A 28 -8.17 -6.74 5.18
CA LYS A 28 -8.37 -7.67 6.29
C LYS A 28 -9.86 -7.73 6.60
N ALA A 29 -10.52 -8.81 6.22
CA ALA A 29 -11.92 -9.05 6.55
C ALA A 29 -12.00 -10.31 7.42
N SER A 30 -12.21 -10.11 8.73
CA SER A 30 -12.21 -11.21 9.71
C SER A 30 -10.92 -12.04 9.65
N LYS A 31 -10.99 -13.32 9.25
CA LYS A 31 -9.84 -14.22 9.10
C LYS A 31 -9.32 -14.31 7.66
N ARG A 32 -9.88 -13.53 6.74
CA ARG A 32 -9.52 -13.55 5.31
C ARG A 32 -8.76 -12.28 4.95
N ILE A 33 -7.76 -12.46 4.11
CA ILE A 33 -7.01 -11.37 3.48
C ILE A 33 -7.42 -11.39 2.01
N ASP A 34 -8.13 -10.35 1.59
CA ASP A 34 -8.58 -10.18 0.22
C ASP A 34 -7.65 -9.19 -0.49
N TYR A 35 -7.09 -9.61 -1.62
CA TYR A 35 -6.24 -8.75 -2.43
C TYR A 35 -7.07 -7.66 -3.13
N ILE A 36 -6.57 -6.41 -3.10
CA ILE A 36 -7.23 -5.26 -3.73
C ILE A 36 -6.52 -4.85 -5.01
N PHE A 37 -5.23 -4.50 -4.93
CA PHE A 37 -4.44 -4.13 -6.11
C PHE A 37 -2.94 -4.19 -5.82
N LYS A 38 -2.13 -4.20 -6.90
CA LYS A 38 -0.67 -4.05 -6.88
C LYS A 38 -0.22 -2.98 -7.88
N VAL A 39 0.90 -2.36 -7.59
CA VAL A 39 1.62 -1.38 -8.42
C VAL A 39 3.10 -1.75 -8.44
N GLY A 40 3.79 -1.51 -9.56
CA GLY A 40 5.17 -1.93 -9.76
C GLY A 40 5.32 -3.33 -10.39
N GLN A 41 6.55 -3.83 -10.47
CA GLN A 41 6.90 -5.06 -11.19
C GLN A 41 6.84 -6.31 -10.28
N GLU A 42 6.75 -7.50 -10.86
CA GLU A 42 6.92 -8.76 -10.12
C GLU A 42 8.32 -8.81 -9.49
N GLN A 43 8.42 -9.24 -8.22
CA GLN A 43 9.69 -9.33 -7.49
C GLN A 43 9.73 -10.66 -6.73
N PHE A 44 10.93 -11.25 -6.62
CA PHE A 44 11.17 -12.51 -5.91
C PHE A 44 11.70 -12.30 -4.48
N THR A 45 11.78 -11.04 -4.02
CA THR A 45 12.23 -10.68 -2.67
C THR A 45 11.11 -10.82 -1.65
N SER A 46 11.44 -10.99 -0.38
CA SER A 46 10.44 -10.99 0.68
C SER A 46 9.76 -9.62 0.79
N SER A 47 8.47 -9.63 1.11
CA SER A 47 7.70 -8.42 1.34
C SER A 47 7.87 -7.90 2.76
N GLU A 48 7.72 -6.59 2.93
CA GLU A 48 7.65 -5.94 4.24
C GLU A 48 6.36 -5.14 4.40
N VAL A 49 5.93 -4.94 5.65
CA VAL A 49 4.78 -4.08 5.97
C VAL A 49 5.19 -2.62 5.89
N ILE A 50 4.45 -1.85 5.09
CA ILE A 50 4.58 -0.39 4.95
C ILE A 50 3.58 0.30 5.88
N GLY A 51 2.34 -0.16 5.88
CA GLY A 51 1.24 0.41 6.65
C GLY A 51 0.18 -0.63 6.96
N GLU A 52 -0.43 -0.53 8.12
CA GLU A 52 -1.46 -1.46 8.58
C GLU A 52 -2.44 -0.73 9.49
N ASN A 53 -3.73 -1.00 9.32
CA ASN A 53 -4.78 -0.64 10.27
C ASN A 53 -5.76 -1.81 10.44
N ASP A 54 -6.90 -1.62 11.09
CA ASP A 54 -7.84 -2.72 11.35
C ASP A 54 -8.40 -3.37 10.06
N GLU A 55 -8.55 -2.59 8.99
CA GLU A 55 -9.17 -3.02 7.74
C GLU A 55 -8.20 -3.32 6.60
N PHE A 56 -7.00 -2.74 6.59
CA PHE A 56 -6.10 -2.74 5.45
C PHE A 56 -4.66 -3.05 5.84
N LEU A 57 -3.96 -3.67 4.90
CA LEU A 57 -2.55 -4.01 4.98
C LEU A 57 -1.86 -3.61 3.67
N LEU A 58 -0.88 -2.72 3.77
CA LEU A 58 -0.03 -2.27 2.66
C LEU A 58 1.34 -2.93 2.76
N LEU A 59 1.71 -3.65 1.70
CA LEU A 59 2.94 -4.43 1.63
C LEU A 59 3.83 -3.93 0.50
N GLY A 60 5.15 -3.97 0.72
CA GLY A 60 6.17 -3.52 -0.22
C GLY A 60 7.25 -4.56 -0.48
N GLN A 61 7.86 -4.54 -1.65
CA GLN A 61 9.07 -5.30 -1.98
C GLN A 61 10.11 -4.37 -2.60
N ASN A 62 11.35 -4.49 -2.11
CA ASN A 62 12.53 -3.76 -2.56
C ASN A 62 12.37 -2.22 -2.50
N ILE A 63 11.60 -1.73 -1.52
CA ILE A 63 11.29 -0.31 -1.39
C ILE A 63 12.33 0.37 -0.52
N ASP A 64 12.95 1.42 -1.05
CA ASP A 64 13.87 2.23 -0.25
C ASP A 64 13.16 2.93 0.92
N LYS A 65 13.92 3.30 1.95
CA LYS A 65 13.36 3.92 3.15
C LYS A 65 12.54 5.19 2.86
N LYS A 66 12.99 6.04 1.94
CA LYS A 66 12.33 7.31 1.61
C LYS A 66 10.96 7.06 0.96
N LEU A 67 10.88 6.07 0.08
CA LEU A 67 9.66 5.68 -0.60
C LEU A 67 8.70 4.95 0.35
N LYS A 68 9.23 4.13 1.26
CA LYS A 68 8.46 3.49 2.33
C LYS A 68 7.79 4.54 3.22
N ASP A 69 8.56 5.51 3.71
CA ASP A 69 8.04 6.58 4.58
C ASP A 69 6.92 7.38 3.88
N LYS A 70 7.11 7.76 2.61
CA LYS A 70 6.09 8.45 1.82
C LYS A 70 4.83 7.61 1.61
N SER A 71 4.98 6.32 1.33
CA SER A 71 3.87 5.39 1.11
C SER A 71 3.09 5.16 2.40
N ALA A 72 3.76 5.13 3.55
CA ALA A 72 3.14 5.01 4.87
C ALA A 72 2.34 6.27 5.25
N ILE A 73 2.89 7.47 4.98
CA ILE A 73 2.16 8.74 5.15
C ILE A 73 0.90 8.73 4.29
N LEU A 74 1.05 8.44 2.99
CA LEU A 74 -0.09 8.38 2.06
C LEU A 74 -1.15 7.36 2.52
N PHE A 75 -0.73 6.19 3.02
CA PHE A 75 -1.65 5.20 3.58
C PHE A 75 -2.45 5.76 4.76
N ASN A 76 -1.78 6.45 5.69
CA ASN A 76 -2.43 7.02 6.87
C ASN A 76 -3.40 8.13 6.49
N ASP A 77 -3.05 8.99 5.54
CA ASP A 77 -3.90 10.08 5.08
C ASP A 77 -5.25 9.57 4.54
N TYR A 78 -5.23 8.42 3.84
CA TYR A 78 -6.42 7.82 3.24
C TYR A 78 -7.22 6.91 4.16
N PHE A 79 -6.57 6.15 5.04
CA PHE A 79 -7.22 5.07 5.77
C PHE A 79 -7.21 5.25 7.30
N ASN A 80 -6.53 6.28 7.82
CA ASN A 80 -6.44 6.55 9.25
C ASN A 80 -6.84 8.00 9.64
N SER A 81 -7.13 8.90 8.68
CA SER A 81 -7.50 10.31 8.96
C SER A 81 -8.81 10.51 9.73
N ASP A 82 -9.70 9.52 9.81
CA ASP A 82 -11.01 9.64 10.48
C ASP A 82 -11.01 9.26 11.98
N LYS A 83 -9.85 9.22 12.65
CA LYS A 83 -9.76 8.94 14.11
C LYS A 83 -9.51 10.17 15.00
N ASN A 84 -9.79 11.40 14.53
CA ASN A 84 -9.81 12.62 15.37
C ASN A 84 -11.16 13.35 15.30
#